data_AF-A0A7V1GFF7-F1
#
_entry.id   AF-A0A7V1GFF7-F1
#
_cell.length_a   1.000
_cell.length_b   1.000
_cell.length_c   1.000
_cell.angle_alpha   90.00
_cell.angle_beta   90.00
_cell.angle_gamma   90.00
#
_symmetry.space_group_name_H-M   'P 1'
#
loop_
_entity.id
_entity.type
_entity.pdbx_description
1 polymer ?
#
loop_
_entity_poly.entity_id
_entity_poly.type
_entity_poly.pdbx_seq_one_letter_code
_entity_poly.pdbx_strand_id
1 'polypeptide(L)'
;MKGKVANCLIIIGTLALLVGCNVALAEKGATEKLYDFDEKVHYYQTKLDANNYHLEIQSDDYQHFKNQSVFLLRHANRLCRGNPFMLKVTDGVQEYDRFPTKPRKYQPPLTVLLQCETEATKD
;
A
#
# COMPACT_ATOMS: atom_id res chain seq x y z
N MET A 1 -66.27 2.95 3.50
CA MET A 1 -64.97 2.80 2.80
C MET A 1 -64.02 3.93 3.24
N LYS A 2 -63.30 3.80 4.36
CA LYS A 2 -62.36 4.86 4.82
C LYS A 2 -61.17 4.37 5.67
N GLY A 3 -61.14 3.10 6.07
CA GLY A 3 -60.12 2.57 6.99
C GLY A 3 -58.92 1.84 6.36
N LYS A 4 -58.94 1.50 5.06
CA LYS A 4 -57.85 0.72 4.43
C LYS A 4 -56.73 1.56 3.81
N VAL A 5 -57.01 2.83 3.48
CA VAL A 5 -56.06 3.69 2.73
C VAL A 5 -55.01 4.31 3.66
N ALA A 6 -55.38 4.64 4.89
CA ALA A 6 -54.49 5.27 5.87
C ALA A 6 -53.35 4.35 6.34
N ASN A 7 -53.62 3.04 6.53
CA ASN A 7 -52.58 2.09 6.94
C ASN A 7 -51.56 1.80 5.82
N CYS A 8 -51.94 1.98 4.55
CA CYS A 8 -51.01 1.79 3.43
C CYS A 8 -50.02 2.94 3.31
N LEU A 9 -50.47 4.18 3.59
CA LEU A 9 -49.61 5.37 3.57
C LEU A 9 -48.58 5.40 4.71
N ILE A 10 -48.90 4.85 5.88
CA ILE A 10 -47.96 4.81 7.01
C ILE A 10 -46.81 3.82 6.77
N ILE A 11 -47.05 2.73 6.03
CA ILE A 11 -46.03 1.72 5.74
C ILE A 11 -45.02 2.20 4.69
N ILE A 12 -45.44 3.10 3.77
CA ILE A 12 -44.56 3.60 2.70
C ILE A 12 -43.59 4.66 3.23
N GLY A 13 -43.98 5.45 4.25
CA GLY A 13 -43.15 6.50 4.82
C GLY A 13 -41.93 6.00 5.61
N THR A 14 -42.00 4.81 6.20
CA THR A 14 -40.89 4.25 7.01
C THR A 14 -39.80 3.57 6.18
N LEU A 15 -40.07 3.22 4.91
CA LEU A 15 -39.09 2.56 4.05
C LEU A 15 -38.11 3.55 3.38
N ALA A 16 -38.45 4.84 3.30
CA ALA A 16 -37.65 5.85 2.61
C ALA A 16 -36.47 6.43 3.44
N LEU A 17 -36.34 6.05 4.72
CA LEU A 17 -35.32 6.60 5.62
C LEU A 17 -34.03 5.75 5.75
N LEU A 18 -33.90 4.67 4.97
CA LEU A 18 -32.75 3.76 5.05
C LEU A 18 -31.71 3.92 3.93
N VAL A 19 -31.80 4.97 3.11
CA VAL A 19 -30.74 5.32 2.15
C VAL A 19 -29.61 6.06 2.88
N GLY A 20 -28.99 5.37 3.86
CA GLY A 20 -27.74 5.80 4.45
C GLY A 20 -26.62 5.62 3.44
N CYS A 21 -25.76 6.64 3.30
CA CYS A 21 -24.58 6.59 2.46
C CYS A 21 -23.71 5.38 2.82
N ASN A 22 -23.63 4.39 1.94
CA ASN A 22 -22.50 3.45 1.92
C ASN A 22 -21.27 4.21 1.44
N VAL A 23 -20.66 5.00 2.32
CA VAL A 23 -19.24 5.30 2.17
C VAL A 23 -18.53 3.98 2.44
N ALA A 24 -18.31 3.20 1.38
CA ALA A 24 -17.38 2.09 1.42
C ALA A 24 -16.02 2.71 1.76
N LEU A 25 -15.71 2.77 3.05
CA LEU A 25 -14.35 2.92 3.53
C LEU A 25 -13.64 1.71 2.94
N ALA A 26 -12.92 1.94 1.84
CA ALA A 26 -12.05 0.93 1.26
C ALA A 26 -11.22 0.37 2.42
N GLU A 27 -11.38 -0.92 2.71
CA GLU A 27 -10.63 -1.61 3.75
C GLU A 27 -9.15 -1.34 3.46
N LYS A 28 -8.54 -0.47 4.26
CA LYS A 28 -7.12 -0.18 4.13
C LYS A 28 -6.43 -1.50 4.44
N GLY A 29 -5.81 -2.12 3.43
CA GLY A 29 -5.18 -3.44 3.58
C GLY A 29 -4.29 -3.47 4.81
N ALA A 30 -4.29 -4.59 5.55
CA ALA A 30 -3.46 -4.74 6.72
C ALA A 30 -1.98 -4.54 6.34
N THR A 31 -1.26 -3.77 7.15
CA THR A 31 0.18 -3.57 6.96
C THR A 31 0.94 -4.70 7.62
N GLU A 32 1.71 -5.44 6.84
CA GLU A 32 2.50 -6.57 7.28
C GLU A 32 3.93 -6.12 7.58
N LYS A 33 4.50 -6.60 8.70
CA LYS A 33 5.92 -6.44 9.02
C LYS A 33 6.66 -7.69 8.59
N LEU A 34 7.59 -7.54 7.65
CA LEU A 34 8.26 -8.65 6.97
C LEU A 34 9.78 -8.48 7.03
N TYR A 35 10.48 -9.56 6.69
CA TYR A 35 11.94 -9.60 6.65
C TYR A 35 12.40 -10.40 5.42
N ASP A 36 13.32 -9.84 4.66
CA ASP A 36 14.00 -10.53 3.55
C ASP A 36 15.33 -11.08 4.03
N PHE A 37 15.50 -12.41 3.95
CA PHE A 37 16.68 -13.09 4.48
C PHE A 37 17.91 -12.95 3.57
N ASP A 38 17.71 -12.77 2.26
CA ASP A 38 18.81 -12.68 1.28
C ASP A 38 19.51 -11.34 1.42
N GLU A 39 18.73 -10.26 1.40
CA GLU A 39 19.22 -8.88 1.49
C GLU A 39 19.35 -8.39 2.93
N LYS A 40 18.81 -9.16 3.89
CA LYS A 40 18.77 -8.89 5.35
C LYS A 40 18.05 -7.60 5.70
N VAL A 41 16.91 -7.35 5.06
CA VAL A 41 16.18 -6.08 5.20
C VAL A 41 14.82 -6.30 5.86
N HIS A 42 14.54 -5.51 6.90
CA HIS A 42 13.19 -5.37 7.44
C HIS A 42 12.36 -4.42 6.60
N TYR A 43 11.10 -4.75 6.35
CA TYR A 43 10.21 -3.87 5.60
C TYR A 43 8.76 -3.99 6.07
N TYR A 44 7.99 -2.94 5.81
CA TYR A 44 6.54 -2.97 5.91
C TYR A 44 5.93 -2.99 4.51
N GLN A 45 4.86 -3.77 4.36
CA GLN A 45 4.11 -3.87 3.12
C GLN A 45 2.63 -3.67 3.39
N THR A 46 2.02 -2.72 2.69
CA THR A 46 0.58 -2.52 2.68
C THR A 46 0.07 -2.77 1.28
N LYS A 47 -0.81 -3.76 1.10
CA LYS A 47 -1.52 -3.94 -0.16
C LYS A 47 -2.64 -2.91 -0.24
N LEU A 48 -2.57 -2.00 -1.22
CA LEU A 48 -3.57 -0.95 -1.40
C LEU A 48 -4.73 -1.45 -2.25
N ASP A 49 -4.44 -2.22 -3.30
CA ASP A 49 -5.41 -2.93 -4.13
C ASP A 49 -4.76 -4.13 -4.84
N ALA A 50 -5.38 -4.64 -5.92
CA ALA A 50 -4.87 -5.79 -6.67
C ALA A 50 -3.46 -5.58 -7.24
N ASN A 51 -3.10 -4.36 -7.63
CA ASN A 51 -1.88 -4.03 -8.39
C ASN A 51 -1.03 -2.95 -7.72
N ASN A 52 -1.51 -2.33 -6.64
CA ASN A 52 -0.84 -1.24 -5.95
C ASN A 52 -0.41 -1.64 -4.53
N TYR A 53 0.82 -1.29 -4.18
CA TYR A 53 1.44 -1.60 -2.89
C TYR A 53 2.17 -0.37 -2.35
N HIS A 54 2.14 -0.22 -1.02
CA HIS A 54 2.99 0.71 -0.29
C HIS A 54 4.08 -0.08 0.45
N LEU A 55 5.33 0.31 0.25
CA LEU A 55 6.51 -0.35 0.80
C LEU A 55 7.30 0.65 1.66
N GLU A 56 7.66 0.25 2.88
CA GLU A 56 8.54 1.00 3.77
C GLU A 56 9.75 0.14 4.16
N ILE A 57 10.88 0.38 3.52
CA ILE A 57 12.08 -0.42 3.65
C ILE A 57 12.97 0.20 4.74
N GLN A 58 13.18 -0.53 5.83
CA GLN A 58 13.83 0.02 7.01
C GLN A 58 15.32 0.25 6.79
N SER A 59 15.83 1.35 7.35
CA SER A 59 17.25 1.67 7.40
C SER A 59 17.82 1.36 8.77
N ASP A 60 17.99 0.08 9.07
CA ASP A 60 18.53 -0.41 10.33
C ASP A 60 20.06 -0.23 10.44
N ASP A 61 20.83 -0.36 9.35
CA ASP A 61 22.26 0.05 9.31
C ASP A 61 22.80 0.45 7.91
N TYR A 62 24.05 0.93 7.85
CA TYR A 62 24.71 1.38 6.62
C TYR A 62 25.01 0.25 5.62
N GLN A 63 25.26 -0.97 6.09
CA GLN A 63 25.42 -2.11 5.18
C GLN A 63 24.08 -2.46 4.54
N HIS A 64 22.98 -2.40 5.29
CA HIS A 64 21.63 -2.65 4.77
C HIS A 64 21.16 -1.59 3.79
N PHE A 65 21.55 -0.31 3.93
CA PHE A 65 21.25 0.74 2.94
C PHE A 65 21.62 0.33 1.51
N LYS A 66 22.82 -0.24 1.31
CA LYS A 66 23.26 -0.66 -0.03
C LYS A 66 22.31 -1.69 -0.65
N ASN A 67 21.74 -2.55 0.19
CA ASN A 67 20.87 -3.63 -0.23
C ASN A 67 19.42 -3.17 -0.43
N GLN A 68 19.00 -2.01 0.12
CA GLN A 68 17.61 -1.52 0.00
C GLN A 68 17.17 -1.35 -1.46
N SER A 69 18.04 -0.81 -2.31
CA SER A 69 17.73 -0.60 -3.73
C SER A 69 17.59 -1.91 -4.50
N VAL A 70 18.48 -2.88 -4.22
CA VAL A 70 18.47 -4.22 -4.83
C VAL A 70 17.25 -5.00 -4.36
N PHE A 71 16.97 -4.97 -3.04
CA PHE A 71 15.77 -5.52 -2.45
C PHE A 71 14.52 -4.94 -3.10
N LEU A 72 14.39 -3.61 -3.18
CA LEU A 72 13.23 -2.93 -3.75
C LEU A 72 12.93 -3.42 -5.17
N LEU A 73 13.93 -3.44 -6.05
CA LEU A 73 13.74 -3.84 -7.44
C LEU A 73 13.36 -5.32 -7.57
N ARG A 74 14.04 -6.20 -6.84
CA ARG A 74 13.75 -7.65 -6.85
C ARG A 74 12.37 -7.95 -6.26
N HIS A 75 12.02 -7.29 -5.15
CA HIS A 75 10.74 -7.45 -4.47
C HIS A 75 9.59 -6.91 -5.30
N ALA A 76 9.74 -5.74 -5.93
CA ALA A 76 8.78 -5.18 -6.86
C ALA A 76 8.49 -6.14 -8.03
N ASN A 77 9.55 -6.67 -8.64
CA ASN A 77 9.41 -7.66 -9.72
C ASN A 77 8.66 -8.92 -9.26
N ARG A 78 8.93 -9.42 -8.03
CA ARG A 78 8.21 -10.56 -7.45
C ARG A 78 6.72 -10.24 -7.22
N LEU A 79 6.41 -9.10 -6.62
CA LEU A 79 5.02 -8.66 -6.37
C LEU A 79 4.23 -8.52 -7.68
N CYS A 80 4.87 -7.95 -8.71
CA CYS A 80 4.28 -7.78 -10.03
C CYS A 80 4.41 -9.02 -10.93
N ARG A 81 4.86 -10.16 -10.41
CA ARG A 81 4.98 -11.44 -11.14
C ARG A 81 5.81 -11.35 -12.43
N GLY A 82 6.79 -10.44 -12.48
CA GLY A 82 7.63 -10.20 -13.64
C GLY A 82 7.07 -9.21 -14.66
N ASN A 83 5.86 -8.70 -14.46
CA ASN A 83 5.30 -7.65 -15.33
C ASN A 83 6.02 -6.32 -15.11
N PRO A 84 5.99 -5.41 -16.10
CA PRO A 84 6.44 -4.03 -15.91
C PRO A 84 5.76 -3.35 -14.73
N PHE A 85 6.47 -2.44 -14.08
CA PHE A 85 5.97 -1.73 -12.91
C PHE A 85 6.54 -0.33 -12.81
N MET A 86 5.80 0.55 -12.15
CA MET A 86 6.23 1.89 -11.79
C MET A 86 6.53 1.98 -10.31
N LEU A 87 7.64 2.65 -9.98
CA LEU A 87 8.03 2.98 -8.61
C LEU A 87 7.93 4.50 -8.43
N LYS A 88 7.08 4.93 -7.50
CA LYS A 88 7.06 6.31 -7.02
C LYS A 88 7.73 6.35 -5.65
N VAL A 89 8.99 6.75 -5.64
CA VAL A 89 9.75 6.98 -4.40
C VAL A 89 9.29 8.29 -3.78
N THR A 90 8.80 8.25 -2.54
CA THR A 90 8.21 9.41 -1.86
C THR A 90 9.09 9.96 -0.75
N ASP A 91 9.91 9.12 -0.11
CA ASP A 91 10.81 9.52 0.97
C ASP A 91 11.97 8.52 1.14
N GLY A 92 12.97 8.90 1.93
CA GLY A 92 14.03 8.00 2.40
C GLY A 92 15.12 7.67 1.38
N VAL A 93 15.25 8.47 0.33
CA VAL A 93 16.43 8.39 -0.55
C VAL A 93 17.64 8.91 0.22
N GLN A 94 18.62 8.05 0.44
CA GLN A 94 19.82 8.40 1.19
C GLN A 94 21.00 8.71 0.27
N GLU A 95 21.81 9.67 0.68
CA GLU A 95 23.03 10.04 -0.04
C GLU A 95 24.17 9.03 0.23
N TYR A 96 24.88 8.65 -0.84
CA TYR A 96 26.08 7.83 -0.77
C TYR A 96 27.30 8.66 -0.35
N ASP A 97 27.28 9.16 0.88
CA ASP A 97 28.41 9.93 1.42
C ASP A 97 29.59 9.04 1.79
N ARG A 98 30.81 9.58 1.65
CA ARG A 98 32.06 8.94 2.10
C ARG A 98 31.92 8.47 3.56
N PHE A 99 32.56 7.36 3.90
CA PHE A 99 32.48 6.71 5.23
C PHE A 99 32.38 7.73 6.36
N PRO A 100 31.30 7.69 7.17
CA PRO A 100 31.05 8.73 8.13
C PRO A 100 32.11 8.67 9.23
N THR A 101 32.79 9.79 9.48
CA THR A 101 33.79 9.92 10.55
C THR A 101 33.17 10.07 11.95
N LYS A 102 31.83 10.08 12.03
CA LYS A 102 31.00 10.16 13.23
C LYS A 102 29.76 9.27 13.07
N PRO A 103 29.10 8.80 14.15
CA PRO A 103 27.83 8.08 14.04
C PRO A 103 26.81 8.88 13.24
N ARG A 104 26.19 8.28 12.20
CA ARG A 104 25.15 8.95 11.42
C ARG A 104 23.87 9.04 12.25
N LYS A 105 23.11 10.12 12.02
CA LYS A 105 21.72 10.21 12.49
C LYS A 105 20.91 9.05 11.89
N TYR A 106 19.92 8.57 12.64
CA TYR A 106 18.93 7.61 12.14
C TYR A 106 18.39 8.08 10.79
N GLN A 107 18.46 7.19 9.80
CA GLN A 107 17.98 7.46 8.46
C GLN A 107 16.52 7.02 8.34
N PRO A 108 15.66 7.81 7.69
CA PRO A 108 14.29 7.41 7.47
C PRO A 108 14.21 6.15 6.58
N PRO A 109 13.14 5.35 6.69
CA PRO A 109 12.88 4.25 5.77
C PRO A 109 12.75 4.74 4.32
N LEU A 110 13.21 3.93 3.36
CA LEU A 110 12.93 4.16 1.95
C LEU A 110 11.47 3.82 1.67
N THR A 111 10.67 4.85 1.35
CA THR A 111 9.21 4.73 1.17
C THR A 111 8.84 4.83 -0.29
N VAL A 112 8.08 3.84 -0.78
CA VAL A 112 7.77 3.69 -2.20
C VAL A 112 6.34 3.24 -2.40
N LEU A 113 5.66 3.84 -3.39
CA LEU A 113 4.44 3.30 -3.98
C LEU A 113 4.82 2.50 -5.22
N LEU A 114 4.44 1.22 -5.22
CA LEU A 114 4.62 0.30 -6.33
C LEU A 114 3.29 0.12 -7.05
N GLN A 115 3.30 0.30 -8.36
CA GLN A 115 2.17 0.05 -9.25
C GLN A 115 2.59 -0.97 -10.30
N CYS A 116 1.96 -2.15 -10.29
CA CYS A 116 2.15 -3.17 -11.31
C CYS A 116 1.30 -2.83 -12.55
N GLU A 117 1.89 -2.97 -13.75
CA GLU A 117 1.12 -2.92 -14.98
C GLU A 117 0.37 -4.24 -15.15
N THR A 118 -0.93 -4.14 -15.43
CA THR A 118 -1.70 -5.26 -15.95
C THR A 118 -1.39 -5.43 -17.42
N GLU A 119 -1.05 -6.67 -17.82
CA GLU A 119 -1.04 -7.06 -19.23
C GLU A 119 -2.28 -6.49 -19.92
N ALA A 120 -2.08 -5.76 -21.01
CA ALA A 120 -3.20 -5.31 -21.82
C ALA A 120 -3.95 -6.58 -22.25
N THR A 121 -5.22 -6.72 -21.85
CA THR A 121 -6.11 -7.72 -22.43
C THR A 121 -6.08 -7.49 -23.93
N LYS A 122 -5.43 -8.41 -24.64
CA LYS A 122 -5.48 -8.48 -26.10
C LYS A 122 -6.89 -8.99 -26.43
N ASP A 123 -7.84 -8.07 -26.47
CA ASP A 123 -9.19 -8.30 -26.97
C ASP A 123 -9.15 -8.58 -28.49
#